data_AF-A0A0F9AN50-F1
#
_entry.id   AF-A0A0F9AN50-F1
#
_cell.length_a   1.000
_cell.length_b   1.000
_cell.length_c   1.000
_cell.angle_alpha   90.00
_cell.angle_beta   90.00
_cell.angle_gamma   90.00
#
_symmetry.space_group_name_H-M   'P 1'
#
loop_
_entity.id
_entity.type
_entity.pdbx_description
1 polymer ?
#
loop_
_entity_poly.entity_id
_entity_poly.type
_entity_poly.pdbx_seq_one_letter_code
_entity_poly.pdbx_strand_id
1 'polypeptide(L)' 'MKYADFEVLPYGFKYGAAEVVRIASDGKKGWVVIGLDTPKTHVQLYVTKTGKVRISVEGKEVSLSD' A
#
# COMPACT_ATOMS: atom_id res chain seq x y z
N MET A 1 23.51 -14.65 -6.60
CA MET A 1 22.60 -13.54 -6.23
C MET A 1 21.22 -14.16 -6.06
N LYS A 2 20.71 -14.33 -4.83
CA LYS A 2 19.34 -14.84 -4.64
C LYS A 2 18.40 -13.68 -4.93
N TYR A 3 17.55 -13.81 -5.95
CA TYR A 3 16.43 -12.89 -6.14
C TYR A 3 15.57 -12.92 -4.87
N ALA A 4 15.03 -11.77 -4.47
CA ALA A 4 14.05 -11.76 -3.38
C ALA A 4 12.85 -12.63 -3.80
N ASP A 5 12.32 -13.41 -2.87
CA ASP A 5 11.16 -14.26 -3.11
C ASP A 5 9.99 -13.38 -3.55
N PHE A 6 9.37 -13.72 -4.68
CA PHE A 6 8.20 -13.03 -5.23
C PHE A 6 7.02 -13.99 -5.28
N GLU A 7 5.91 -13.61 -4.67
CA GLU A 7 4.69 -14.42 -4.59
C GLU A 7 3.49 -13.53 -4.92
N VAL A 8 2.67 -13.94 -5.89
CA VAL A 8 1.43 -13.23 -6.23
C VAL A 8 0.34 -13.60 -5.22
N LEU A 9 -0.37 -12.60 -4.70
CA LEU A 9 -1.52 -12.76 -3.82
C LEU A 9 -2.82 -12.33 -4.55
N PRO A 10 -4.01 -12.74 -4.07
CA PRO A 10 -5.28 -12.37 -4.70
C PRO A 10 -5.49 -10.86 -4.91
N TYR A 11 -4.86 -10.02 -4.08
CA TYR A 11 -5.02 -8.57 -4.10
C TYR A 11 -3.69 -7.81 -4.01
N GLY A 12 -2.59 -8.46 -4.36
CA GLY A 12 -1.26 -7.92 -4.08
C GLY A 12 -0.14 -8.88 -4.41
N PHE A 13 0.99 -8.69 -3.75
CA PHE A 13 2.15 -9.57 -3.86
C PHE A 13 3.04 -9.46 -2.62
N LYS A 14 3.89 -10.47 -2.43
CA LYS A 14 5.03 -10.40 -1.52
C LYS A 14 6.32 -10.18 -2.31
N TYR A 15 7.24 -9.42 -1.73
CA TYR A 15 8.60 -9.22 -2.22
C TYR A 15 9.57 -9.29 -1.05
N GLY A 16 10.24 -10.45 -0.89
CA GLY A 16 11.05 -10.74 0.29
C GLY A 16 10.21 -10.65 1.56
N ALA A 17 10.55 -9.68 2.44
CA ALA A 17 9.84 -9.44 3.69
C ALA A 17 8.69 -8.43 3.59
N ALA A 18 8.43 -7.88 2.40
CA ALA A 18 7.36 -6.92 2.20
C ALA A 18 6.09 -7.61 1.67
N GLU A 19 4.94 -7.22 2.19
CA GLU A 19 3.63 -7.54 1.63
C GLU A 19 2.99 -6.24 1.13
N VAL A 20 2.58 -6.23 -0.15
CA VAL A 20 1.93 -5.09 -0.80
C VAL A 20 0.54 -5.54 -1.23
N VAL A 21 -0.50 -5.04 -0.58
CA VAL A 21 -1.88 -5.54 -0.75
C VAL A 21 -2.90 -4.42 -0.81
N ARG A 22 -3.96 -4.60 -1.61
CA ARG A 22 -5.16 -3.78 -1.52
C ARG A 22 -5.94 -4.17 -0.25
N ILE A 23 -5.93 -3.29 0.75
CA ILE A 23 -6.63 -3.48 2.04
C ILE A 23 -8.13 -3.26 1.88
N ALA A 24 -8.50 -2.20 1.17
CA ALA A 24 -9.90 -1.82 0.99
C ALA A 24 -10.09 -1.06 -0.32
N SER A 25 -11.30 -1.11 -0.86
CA SER A 25 -11.69 -0.27 -1.99
C SER A 25 -13.20 -0.10 -2.02
N ASP A 26 -13.66 1.05 -2.47
CA ASP A 26 -15.06 1.30 -2.77
C ASP A 26 -15.15 1.85 -4.20
N GLY A 27 -15.63 1.01 -5.12
CA GLY A 27 -15.78 1.39 -6.53
C GLY A 27 -16.86 2.46 -6.76
N LYS A 28 -17.87 2.55 -5.88
CA LYS A 28 -18.94 3.55 -5.99
C LYS A 28 -18.43 4.92 -5.54
N LYS A 29 -17.72 4.95 -4.41
CA LYS A 29 -17.09 6.18 -3.89
C LYS A 29 -15.79 6.53 -4.64
N GLY A 30 -15.20 5.58 -5.34
CA GLY A 30 -14.03 5.76 -6.19
C GLY A 30 -12.76 5.98 -5.38
N TRP A 31 -12.46 5.09 -4.43
CA TRP A 31 -11.18 5.11 -3.72
C TRP A 31 -10.66 3.69 -3.45
N VAL A 32 -9.36 3.60 -3.22
CA VAL A 32 -8.64 2.38 -2.85
C VAL A 32 -7.63 2.70 -1.74
N VAL A 33 -7.42 1.74 -0.85
CA VAL A 33 -6.34 1.74 0.15
C VAL A 33 -5.40 0.59 -0.16
N ILE A 34 -4.13 0.90 -0.37
CA ILE A 34 -3.04 -0.07 -0.56
C ILE A 34 -2.19 -0.06 0.70
N GLY A 35 -1.96 -1.22 1.29
CA GLY A 35 -1.04 -1.46 2.39
C GLY A 35 0.32 -1.89 1.88
N LEU A 36 1.36 -1.42 2.56
CA LEU A 36 2.71 -1.95 2.51
C LEU A 36 3.10 -2.31 3.94
N ASP A 37 3.24 -3.60 4.18
CA ASP A 37 3.62 -4.17 5.46
C ASP A 37 5.02 -4.75 5.35
N THR A 38 5.89 -4.37 6.29
CA THR A 38 7.24 -4.93 6.45
C THR A 38 7.53 -5.13 7.93
N PRO A 39 8.56 -5.90 8.31
CA PRO A 39 8.99 -5.99 9.71
C PRO A 39 9.43 -4.67 10.35
N LYS A 40 9.66 -3.61 9.57
CA LYS A 40 10.19 -2.32 10.04
C LYS A 40 9.18 -1.19 10.00
N THR A 41 8.16 -1.30 9.15
CA THR A 41 7.26 -0.19 8.83
C THR A 41 5.95 -0.70 8.25
N HIS A 42 4.87 -0.04 8.63
CA HIS A 42 3.55 -0.11 8.04
C HIS A 42 3.21 1.21 7.32
N VAL A 43 2.82 1.10 6.04
CA VAL A 43 2.39 2.24 5.22
C VAL A 43 1.02 1.95 4.63
N GLN A 44 0.15 2.96 4.62
CA GLN A 44 -1.12 2.94 3.89
C GLN A 44 -1.15 4.07 2.88
N LEU A 45 -1.52 3.74 1.64
CA LEU A 45 -1.74 4.67 0.55
C LEU A 45 -3.23 4.72 0.24
N TYR A 46 -3.87 5.84 0.57
CA TYR A 46 -5.24 6.13 0.14
C TYR A 46 -5.20 6.89 -1.18
N VAL A 47 -5.86 6.35 -2.20
CA VAL A 47 -5.92 6.94 -3.55
C VAL A 47 -7.37 7.08 -3.98
N THR A 48 -7.77 8.29 -4.40
CA THR A 48 -9.09 8.53 -4.99
C THR A 48 -9.05 8.43 -6.52
N LYS A 49 -10.23 8.28 -7.14
CA LYS A 49 -10.43 8.32 -8.60
C LYS A 49 -9.99 9.64 -9.25
N THR A 50 -9.84 10.70 -8.46
CA THR A 50 -9.37 12.02 -8.92
C THR A 50 -7.86 12.18 -8.76
N GLY A 51 -7.14 11.14 -8.33
CA GLY A 51 -5.70 11.17 -8.12
C GLY A 51 -5.27 11.83 -6.79
N LYS A 52 -6.20 12.14 -5.88
CA LYS A 52 -5.81 12.59 -4.53
C LYS A 52 -5.15 11.43 -3.80
N VAL A 53 -3.94 11.66 -3.30
CA VAL A 53 -3.17 10.69 -2.52
C VAL A 53 -3.04 11.18 -1.08
N ARG A 54 -3.22 10.27 -0.13
CA ARG A 54 -2.81 10.44 1.27
C ARG A 54 -1.94 9.25 1.65
N ILE A 55 -0.85 9.52 2.35
CA ILE A 55 0.05 8.49 2.85
C ILE A 55 -0.02 8.53 4.37
N SER A 56 -0.19 7.37 4.99
CA SER A 56 -0.07 7.19 6.43
C SER A 56 1.08 6.24 6.72
N VAL A 57 1.97 6.63 7.63
CA VAL A 57 3.08 5.80 8.12
C VAL A 57 2.87 5.60 9.61
N GLU A 58 2.80 4.35 10.07
CA GLU A 58 2.52 4.02 11.48
C GLU A 58 1.26 4.74 12.03
N GLY A 59 0.22 4.83 11.20
CA GLY A 59 -1.04 5.48 11.56
C GLY A 59 -1.02 7.01 11.55
N LYS A 60 0.08 7.65 11.13
CA LYS A 60 0.19 9.11 11.02
C LYS A 60 0.22 9.54 9.56
N GLU A 61 -0.72 10.42 9.18
CA GLU A 61 -0.72 11.03 7.84
C GLU A 61 0.55 11.88 7.67
N VAL A 62 1.29 11.63 6.60
CA VAL A 62 2.47 12.40 6.22
C VAL A 62 2.13 13.30 5.05
N SER A 63 2.54 14.56 5.13
CA SER A 63 2.41 15.49 4.02
C SER A 63 3.36 15.09 2.91
N LEU A 64 2.83 14.99 1.69
CA LEU A 64 3.65 14.98 0.49
C LEU A 64 4.17 16.41 0.29
N SER A 65 5.42 16.66 0.67
CA SER A 65 6.14 17.87 0.24
C SER A 65 6.84 17.59 -1.08
N ASP A 66 6.93 18.61 -1.92
CA ASP A 66 7.75 18.61 -3.14
C ASP A 66 9.25 18.45 -2.86
#